data_AF-A0A6L6CV59-F1
#
_entry.id   AF-A0A6L6CV59-F1
#
_cell.length_a   1.000
_cell.length_b   1.000
_cell.length_c   1.000
_cell.angle_alpha   90.00
_cell.angle_beta   90.00
_cell.angle_gamma   90.00
#
_symmetry.space_group_name_H-M   'P 1'
#
loop_
_entity.id
_entity.type
_entity.pdbx_description
1 polymer ?
#
loop_
_entity_poly.entity_id
_entity_poly.type
_entity_poly.pdbx_seq_one_letter_code
_entity_poly.pdbx_strand_id
1 'polypeptide(L)'
;KRLENEGYHFEAADASLEMLMRRATGWKQDFFSVESMRVITDEAADSTFTTEATVKVTVGESREVCTAEGNGPVNAIDTALRSALSKNYPQLSKVHLTDYKVRILDSGSATGAVTRVLIDATNGDKSWTTIGVSPNIIEASWRALEESLVFGLLHTSGN
;
A
#
# COMPACT_ATOMS: atom_id res chain seq x y z
N LYS A 1 18.90 -7.55 -10.67
CA LYS A 1 18.91 -7.27 -12.14
C LYS A 1 17.51 -7.24 -12.76
N ARG A 2 16.69 -8.32 -12.79
CA ARG A 2 15.35 -8.24 -13.42
C ARG A 2 14.43 -7.18 -12.79
N LEU A 3 14.26 -7.20 -11.46
CA LEU A 3 13.40 -6.22 -10.76
C LEU A 3 13.95 -4.79 -10.83
N GLU A 4 15.27 -4.62 -10.84
CA GLU A 4 15.89 -3.29 -11.03
C GLU A 4 15.59 -2.73 -12.42
N ASN A 5 15.64 -3.57 -13.45
CA ASN A 5 15.23 -3.19 -14.81
C ASN A 5 13.72 -2.93 -14.91
N GLU A 6 12.91 -3.50 -14.02
CA GLU A 6 11.48 -3.22 -13.89
C GLU A 6 11.20 -1.97 -13.04
N GLY A 7 12.23 -1.24 -12.59
CA GLY A 7 12.10 0.04 -11.90
C GLY A 7 12.28 0.02 -10.38
N TYR A 8 12.50 -1.16 -9.80
CA TYR A 8 12.73 -1.29 -8.37
C TYR A 8 14.13 -0.79 -7.99
N HIS A 9 14.20 0.25 -7.16
CA HIS A 9 15.44 0.68 -6.53
C HIS A 9 15.41 0.32 -5.05
N PHE A 10 15.90 -0.87 -4.74
CA PHE A 10 15.86 -1.42 -3.38
C PHE A 10 16.77 -0.67 -2.39
N GLU A 11 17.78 0.07 -2.86
CA GLU A 11 18.58 0.97 -2.02
C GLU A 11 17.74 2.09 -1.38
N ALA A 12 16.60 2.45 -1.99
CA ALA A 12 15.67 3.45 -1.49
C ALA A 12 14.40 2.84 -0.87
N ALA A 13 14.31 1.51 -0.73
CA ALA A 13 13.13 0.80 -0.24
C ALA A 13 13.56 -0.43 0.58
N ASP A 14 14.07 -0.16 1.78
CA ASP A 14 14.65 -1.14 2.70
C ASP A 14 13.64 -2.22 3.13
N ALA A 15 12.40 -1.83 3.45
CA ALA A 15 11.35 -2.80 3.79
C ALA A 15 11.00 -3.70 2.61
N SER A 16 10.87 -3.15 1.40
CA SER A 16 10.57 -3.94 0.21
C SER A 16 11.70 -4.91 -0.15
N LEU A 17 12.95 -4.54 0.13
CA LEU A 17 14.09 -5.45 -0.01
C LEU A 17 14.00 -6.62 0.97
N GLU A 18 13.74 -6.35 2.26
CA GLU A 18 13.55 -7.41 3.25
C GLU A 18 12.39 -8.34 2.87
N MET A 19 11.25 -7.77 2.46
CA MET A 19 10.08 -8.52 2.02
C MET A 19 10.36 -9.38 0.79
N LEU A 20 11.15 -8.87 -0.16
CA LEU A 20 11.63 -9.65 -1.30
C LEU A 20 12.49 -10.83 -0.86
N MET A 21 13.44 -10.62 0.06
CA MET A 21 14.31 -11.68 0.58
C MET A 21 13.51 -12.77 1.30
N ARG A 22 12.53 -12.38 2.14
CA ARG A 22 11.61 -13.32 2.79
C ARG A 22 10.84 -14.15 1.75
N ARG A 23 10.25 -13.51 0.74
CA ARG A 23 9.54 -14.24 -0.33
C ARG A 23 10.45 -15.20 -1.10
N ALA A 24 11.72 -14.85 -1.28
CA ALA A 24 12.69 -15.71 -1.95
C ALA A 24 13.00 -17.00 -1.16
N THR A 25 12.79 -17.02 0.16
CA THR A 25 12.90 -18.23 0.99
C THR A 25 11.59 -19.03 1.07
N GLY A 26 10.55 -18.61 0.35
CA GLY A 26 9.23 -19.24 0.35
C GLY A 26 8.28 -18.70 1.42
N TRP A 27 8.69 -17.70 2.20
CA TRP A 27 7.80 -17.04 3.16
C TRP A 27 6.65 -16.33 2.44
N LYS A 28 5.45 -16.46 3.01
CA LYS A 28 4.25 -15.72 2.63
C LYS A 28 3.70 -15.05 3.88
N GLN A 29 3.27 -13.80 3.73
CA GLN A 29 2.55 -13.13 4.81
C GLN A 29 1.19 -13.81 4.99
N ASP A 30 0.80 -14.03 6.23
CA ASP A 30 -0.40 -14.74 6.65
C ASP A 30 -1.34 -13.87 7.51
N PHE A 31 -1.07 -12.56 7.58
CA PHE A 31 -1.90 -11.64 8.36
C PHE A 31 -3.28 -11.47 7.74
N PHE A 32 -3.34 -11.26 6.42
CA PHE A 32 -4.61 -11.07 5.72
C PHE A 32 -4.47 -11.41 4.24
N SER A 33 -5.56 -11.67 3.55
CA SER A 33 -5.59 -11.79 2.09
C SER A 33 -6.58 -10.78 1.53
N VAL A 34 -6.15 -9.97 0.57
CA VAL A 34 -7.06 -9.03 -0.10
C VAL A 34 -7.76 -9.75 -1.25
N GLU A 35 -9.08 -9.78 -1.21
CA GLU A 35 -9.90 -10.36 -2.29
C GLU A 35 -10.10 -9.35 -3.42
N SER A 36 -10.38 -8.09 -3.07
CA SER A 36 -10.60 -7.02 -4.03
C SER A 36 -10.49 -5.65 -3.38
N MET A 37 -10.05 -4.67 -4.15
CA MET A 37 -10.16 -3.25 -3.85
C MET A 37 -10.88 -2.55 -5.01
N ARG A 38 -11.82 -1.67 -4.68
CA ARG A 38 -12.46 -0.74 -5.61
C ARG A 38 -12.27 0.67 -5.07
N VAL A 39 -11.99 1.60 -5.95
CA VAL A 39 -11.98 3.03 -5.65
C VAL A 39 -12.78 3.78 -6.71
N ILE A 40 -13.58 4.74 -6.28
CA ILE A 40 -14.42 5.59 -7.12
C ILE A 40 -14.09 7.02 -6.76
N THR A 41 -13.78 7.84 -7.77
CA THR A 41 -13.57 9.27 -7.62
C THR A 41 -14.55 9.97 -8.55
N ASP A 42 -15.38 10.84 -7.98
CA ASP A 42 -16.37 11.63 -8.72
C ASP A 42 -15.97 13.10 -8.69
N GLU A 43 -16.11 13.79 -9.83
CA GLU A 43 -16.09 15.26 -9.91
C GLU A 43 -17.54 15.73 -10.02
N ALA A 44 -18.02 16.45 -9.01
CA ALA A 44 -19.34 17.05 -9.04
C ALA A 44 -19.36 18.32 -9.92
N ALA A 45 -20.56 18.78 -10.26
CA ALA A 45 -20.74 19.94 -11.14
C ALA A 45 -20.16 21.26 -10.57
N ASP A 46 -19.94 21.32 -9.26
CA ASP A 46 -19.28 22.43 -8.56
C ASP A 46 -17.75 22.25 -8.45
N SER A 47 -17.18 21.32 -9.22
CA SER A 47 -15.76 20.94 -9.22
C SER A 47 -15.25 20.36 -7.89
N THR A 48 -16.15 19.95 -6.99
CA THR A 48 -15.75 19.19 -5.81
C THR A 48 -15.42 17.75 -6.18
N PHE A 49 -14.31 17.25 -5.64
CA PHE A 49 -13.92 15.85 -5.79
C PHE A 49 -14.31 15.07 -4.54
N THR A 50 -15.04 13.99 -4.73
CA THR A 50 -15.28 12.98 -3.68
C THR A 50 -14.54 11.71 -4.04
N THR A 51 -14.08 10.96 -3.04
CA THR A 51 -13.44 9.67 -3.29
C THR A 51 -13.80 8.68 -2.21
N GLU A 52 -14.27 7.52 -2.65
CA GLU A 52 -14.66 6.39 -1.80
C GLU A 52 -13.89 5.15 -2.25
N ALA A 53 -13.45 4.33 -1.30
CA ALA A 53 -12.89 3.02 -1.57
C ALA A 53 -13.59 1.93 -0.77
N THR A 54 -13.79 0.77 -1.40
CA THR A 54 -14.22 -0.47 -0.76
C THR A 54 -13.12 -1.52 -0.85
N VAL A 55 -12.72 -2.07 0.29
CA VAL A 55 -11.73 -3.14 0.38
C VAL A 55 -12.39 -4.38 1.00
N LYS A 56 -12.16 -5.54 0.38
CA LYS A 56 -12.61 -6.84 0.86
C LYS A 56 -11.39 -7.68 1.22
N VAL A 57 -11.32 -8.11 2.47
CA VAL A 57 -10.21 -8.91 2.98
C VAL A 57 -10.70 -10.13 3.74
N THR A 58 -9.89 -11.17 3.74
CA THR A 58 -9.99 -12.29 4.67
C THR A 58 -8.88 -12.12 5.72
N VAL A 59 -9.24 -12.16 7.01
CA VAL A 59 -8.32 -12.13 8.15
C VAL A 59 -8.59 -13.36 9.01
N GLY A 60 -7.66 -14.32 9.02
CA GLY A 60 -7.93 -15.65 9.57
C GLY A 60 -9.14 -16.30 8.88
N GLU A 61 -10.18 -16.62 9.65
CA GLU A 61 -11.45 -17.17 9.14
C GLU A 61 -12.52 -16.10 8.88
N SER A 62 -12.25 -14.84 9.22
CA SER A 62 -13.23 -13.75 9.11
C SER A 62 -13.09 -13.01 7.79
N ARG A 63 -14.21 -12.80 7.11
CA ARG A 63 -14.28 -11.97 5.90
C ARG A 63 -14.82 -10.60 6.25
N GLU A 64 -14.03 -9.57 5.98
CA GLU A 64 -14.35 -8.18 6.29
C GLU A 64 -14.51 -7.39 4.98
N VAL A 65 -15.53 -6.53 4.94
CA VAL A 65 -15.78 -5.60 3.84
C VAL A 65 -15.92 -4.22 4.43
N CYS A 66 -14.98 -3.33 4.11
CA CYS A 66 -14.99 -1.96 4.63
C CYS A 66 -14.98 -0.96 3.49
N THR A 67 -15.79 0.09 3.67
CA THR A 67 -15.83 1.25 2.80
C THR A 67 -15.38 2.47 3.58
N ALA A 68 -14.59 3.34 2.96
CA ALA A 68 -14.17 4.60 3.54
C ALA A 68 -14.04 5.69 2.48
N GLU A 69 -14.34 6.92 2.89
CA GLU A 69 -14.05 8.13 2.12
C GLU A 69 -12.62 8.62 2.43
N GLY A 70 -12.06 9.43 1.54
CA GLY A 70 -10.78 10.08 1.77
C GLY A 70 -10.55 11.26 0.84
N ASN A 71 -9.49 12.02 1.13
CA ASN A 71 -9.10 13.22 0.36
C ASN A 71 -8.59 12.89 -1.06
N GLY A 72 -8.62 11.63 -1.45
CA GLY A 72 -8.16 11.10 -2.72
C GLY A 72 -8.09 9.58 -2.67
N PRO A 73 -7.83 8.93 -3.82
CA PRO A 73 -7.98 7.48 -3.95
C PRO A 73 -7.06 6.69 -3.02
N VAL A 74 -5.80 7.08 -2.91
CA VAL A 74 -4.83 6.39 -2.04
C VAL A 74 -5.23 6.50 -0.57
N ASN A 75 -5.72 7.66 -0.12
CA ASN A 75 -6.15 7.87 1.26
C ASN A 75 -7.44 7.11 1.58
N ALA A 76 -8.42 7.09 0.67
CA ALA A 76 -9.63 6.30 0.84
C ALA A 76 -9.32 4.80 0.93
N ILE A 77 -8.43 4.30 0.06
CA ILE A 77 -7.97 2.90 0.07
C ILE A 77 -7.26 2.54 1.38
N ASP A 78 -6.33 3.36 1.85
CA ASP A 78 -5.65 3.15 3.14
C ASP A 78 -6.63 3.11 4.30
N THR A 79 -7.56 4.04 4.34
CA THR A 79 -8.56 4.12 5.39
C THR A 79 -9.48 2.90 5.39
N ALA A 80 -9.93 2.44 4.22
CA ALA A 80 -10.77 1.25 4.08
C ALA A 80 -10.02 -0.03 4.48
N LEU A 81 -8.77 -0.19 4.03
CA LEU A 81 -7.94 -1.35 4.38
C LEU A 81 -7.65 -1.38 5.89
N ARG A 82 -7.22 -0.26 6.48
CA ARG A 82 -6.97 -0.17 7.93
C ARG A 82 -8.22 -0.44 8.74
N SER A 83 -9.38 0.05 8.32
CA SER A 83 -10.65 -0.24 8.98
C SER A 83 -10.92 -1.75 9.01
N ALA A 84 -10.71 -2.43 7.89
CA ALA A 84 -10.90 -3.88 7.79
C ALA A 84 -9.91 -4.69 8.65
N LEU A 85 -8.69 -4.18 8.83
CA LEU A 85 -7.65 -4.86 9.62
C LEU A 85 -7.69 -4.50 11.11
N SER A 86 -8.24 -3.35 11.50
CA SER A 86 -8.12 -2.75 12.83
C SER A 86 -8.57 -3.65 13.98
N LYS A 87 -9.62 -4.44 13.77
CA LYS A 87 -10.17 -5.36 14.77
C LYS A 87 -9.18 -6.47 15.15
N ASN A 88 -8.48 -7.02 14.16
CA ASN A 88 -7.52 -8.11 14.35
C ASN A 88 -6.11 -7.59 14.63
N TYR A 89 -5.79 -6.38 14.15
CA TYR A 89 -4.47 -5.77 14.24
C TYR A 89 -4.53 -4.33 14.79
N PRO A 90 -4.94 -4.12 16.05
CA PRO A 90 -5.04 -2.79 16.64
C PRO A 90 -3.70 -2.04 16.69
N GLN A 91 -2.57 -2.75 16.65
CA GLN A 91 -1.23 -2.17 16.56
C GLN A 91 -1.00 -1.32 15.30
N LEU A 92 -1.79 -1.53 14.22
CA LEU A 92 -1.73 -0.69 13.03
C LEU A 92 -2.10 0.77 13.30
N SER A 93 -2.77 1.06 14.42
CA SER A 93 -3.05 2.43 14.87
C SER A 93 -1.78 3.25 15.13
N LYS A 94 -0.65 2.59 15.42
CA LYS A 94 0.66 3.23 15.59
C LYS A 94 1.40 3.48 14.27
N VAL A 95 0.99 2.80 13.20
CA VAL A 95 1.66 2.89 11.90
C VAL A 95 1.11 4.10 11.14
N HIS A 96 1.97 5.06 10.84
CA HIS A 96 1.63 6.28 10.11
C HIS A 96 2.48 6.41 8.85
N LEU A 97 1.85 6.80 7.74
CA LEU A 97 2.56 7.20 6.53
C LEU A 97 3.15 8.60 6.78
N THR A 98 4.45 8.76 6.54
CA THR A 98 5.19 10.00 6.75
C THR A 98 5.55 10.71 5.45
N ASP A 99 5.65 9.96 4.35
CA ASP A 99 5.93 10.54 3.04
C ASP A 99 5.37 9.65 1.91
N TYR A 100 5.08 10.30 0.78
CA TYR A 100 4.54 9.66 -0.43
C TYR A 100 5.18 10.30 -1.65
N LYS A 101 6.02 9.53 -2.36
CA LYS A 101 6.81 10.03 -3.50
C LYS A 101 6.49 9.26 -4.77
N VAL A 102 6.12 9.98 -5.81
CA VAL A 102 5.91 9.42 -7.16
C VAL A 102 7.08 9.79 -8.07
N ARG A 103 7.52 8.82 -8.89
CA ARG A 103 8.53 8.98 -9.93
C ARG A 103 8.09 8.27 -11.19
N ILE A 104 8.13 8.96 -12.32
CA ILE A 104 7.87 8.38 -13.63
C ILE A 104 9.19 7.83 -14.17
N LEU A 105 9.23 6.55 -14.53
CA LEU A 105 10.45 5.85 -14.95
C LEU A 105 10.68 5.89 -16.45
N ASP A 106 9.60 5.81 -17.23
CA ASP A 106 9.64 5.91 -18.69
C ASP A 106 8.55 6.88 -19.15
N SER A 107 8.95 8.08 -19.57
CA SER A 107 8.04 9.11 -20.06
C SER A 107 7.64 8.94 -21.53
N GLY A 108 8.18 7.94 -22.24
CA GLY A 108 7.89 7.69 -23.66
C GLY A 108 6.43 7.30 -23.93
N SER A 109 5.72 6.82 -22.90
CA SER A 109 4.38 6.27 -23.01
C SER A 109 3.32 7.10 -22.27
N ALA A 110 3.26 8.44 -22.44
CA ALA A 110 2.21 9.33 -21.90
C ALA A 110 1.49 8.83 -20.60
N THR A 111 0.25 8.33 -20.71
CA THR A 111 -0.54 7.80 -19.57
C THR A 111 -0.25 6.35 -19.19
N GLY A 112 0.49 5.60 -20.01
CA GLY A 112 0.98 4.25 -19.73
C GLY A 112 2.41 4.22 -19.19
N ALA A 113 2.96 5.37 -18.83
CA ALA A 113 4.29 5.51 -18.28
C ALA A 113 4.44 4.70 -16.99
N VAL A 114 5.50 3.89 -16.90
CA VAL A 114 5.75 3.09 -15.70
C VAL A 114 5.99 4.03 -14.53
N THR A 115 5.12 3.93 -13.53
CA THR A 115 5.12 4.77 -12.34
C THR A 115 5.70 3.99 -11.17
N ARG A 116 6.63 4.61 -10.46
CA ARG A 116 7.19 4.14 -9.20
C ARG A 116 6.65 5.00 -8.06
N VAL A 117 6.11 4.34 -7.05
CA VAL A 117 5.62 4.96 -5.82
C VAL A 117 6.47 4.46 -4.67
N LEU A 118 7.01 5.39 -3.88
CA LEU A 118 7.67 5.13 -2.61
C LEU A 118 6.77 5.64 -1.47
N ILE A 119 6.56 4.81 -0.46
CA ILE A 119 5.84 5.16 0.76
C ILE A 119 6.80 5.00 1.93
N ASP A 120 7.02 6.11 2.64
CA ASP A 120 7.76 6.13 3.89
C ASP A 120 6.73 6.04 5.03
N ALA A 121 6.95 5.16 5.98
CA ALA A 121 6.08 4.98 7.13
C ALA A 121 6.88 4.75 8.42
N THR A 122 6.22 4.95 9.56
CA THR A 122 6.80 4.75 10.90
C THR A 122 5.76 4.15 11.84
N ASN A 123 6.21 3.37 12.82
CA ASN A 123 5.39 2.96 13.97
C ASN A 123 5.71 3.75 15.25
N GLY A 124 6.53 4.81 15.14
CA GLY A 124 7.08 5.58 16.27
C GLY A 124 8.46 5.10 16.72
N ASP A 125 8.78 3.81 16.56
CA ASP A 125 10.06 3.21 16.97
C ASP A 125 11.00 2.98 15.77
N LYS A 126 10.44 2.47 14.67
CA LYS A 126 11.13 2.17 13.41
C LYS A 126 10.44 2.93 12.28
N SER A 127 11.24 3.44 11.36
CA SER A 127 10.78 3.95 10.07
C SER A 127 11.22 3.01 8.96
N TRP A 128 10.46 2.94 7.88
CA TRP A 128 10.74 2.08 6.73
C TRP A 128 10.18 2.65 5.44
N THR A 129 10.74 2.21 4.32
CA THR A 129 10.30 2.61 2.98
C THR A 129 9.90 1.40 2.16
N THR A 130 8.74 1.50 1.52
CA THR A 130 8.23 0.49 0.58
C THR A 130 8.05 1.05 -0.81
N ILE A 131 8.11 0.18 -1.82
CA ILE A 131 8.03 0.54 -3.23
C ILE A 131 6.97 -0.28 -3.97
N GLY A 132 6.20 0.40 -4.80
CA GLY A 132 5.33 -0.22 -5.79
C GLY A 132 5.64 0.34 -7.17
N VAL A 133 5.65 -0.53 -8.18
CA VAL A 133 5.90 -0.16 -9.56
C VAL A 133 4.78 -0.71 -10.44
N SER A 134 4.12 0.16 -11.20
CA SER A 134 3.08 -0.19 -12.16
C SER A 134 2.86 0.96 -13.15
N PRO A 135 2.46 0.70 -14.41
CA PRO A 135 1.91 1.74 -15.28
C PRO A 135 0.62 2.38 -14.74
N ASN A 136 -0.07 1.74 -13.79
CA ASN A 136 -1.21 2.32 -13.08
C ASN A 136 -0.76 2.87 -11.72
N ILE A 137 -0.87 4.18 -11.53
CA ILE A 137 -0.49 4.85 -10.28
C ILE A 137 -1.25 4.31 -9.07
N ILE A 138 -2.54 3.97 -9.20
CA ILE A 138 -3.34 3.43 -8.09
C ILE A 138 -2.83 2.05 -7.70
N GLU A 139 -2.45 1.22 -8.68
CA GLU A 139 -1.88 -0.09 -8.40
C GLU A 139 -0.49 0.02 -7.77
N ALA A 140 0.36 0.92 -8.25
CA ALA A 140 1.68 1.17 -7.67
C ALA A 140 1.55 1.60 -6.20
N SER A 141 0.66 2.55 -5.91
CA SER A 141 0.39 2.99 -4.54
C SER A 141 -0.19 1.90 -3.66
N TRP A 142 -1.13 1.11 -4.19
CA TRP A 142 -1.72 -0.02 -3.49
C TRP A 142 -0.67 -1.05 -3.06
N ARG A 143 0.21 -1.46 -3.99
CA ARG A 143 1.26 -2.44 -3.71
C ARG A 143 2.25 -1.95 -2.65
N ALA A 144 2.67 -0.70 -2.74
CA ALA A 144 3.55 -0.10 -1.73
C ALA A 144 2.87 -0.06 -0.36
N LEU A 145 1.60 0.36 -0.33
CA LEU A 145 0.82 0.50 0.90
C LEU A 145 0.58 -0.83 1.59
N GLU A 146 0.12 -1.84 0.85
CA GLU A 146 -0.13 -3.19 1.37
C GLU A 146 1.16 -3.77 1.98
N GLU A 147 2.28 -3.68 1.26
CA GLU A 147 3.58 -4.14 1.76
C GLU A 147 4.05 -3.36 2.98
N SER A 148 3.78 -2.05 3.05
CA SER A 148 4.11 -1.20 4.19
C SER A 148 3.37 -1.63 5.46
N LEU A 149 2.07 -1.95 5.34
CA LEU A 149 1.29 -2.45 6.48
C LEU A 149 1.76 -3.84 6.91
N VAL A 150 2.05 -4.74 5.97
CA VAL A 150 2.59 -6.07 6.30
C VAL A 150 3.94 -5.97 7.00
N PHE A 151 4.84 -5.10 6.51
CA PHE A 151 6.11 -4.85 7.16
C PHE A 151 5.92 -4.25 8.56
N GLY A 152 4.97 -3.32 8.71
CA GLY A 152 4.56 -2.77 9.99
C GLY A 152 4.08 -3.86 10.95
N LEU A 153 3.24 -4.80 10.51
CA LEU A 153 2.76 -5.91 11.33
C LEU A 153 3.90 -6.84 11.78
N LEU A 154 4.83 -7.17 10.89
CA LEU A 154 6.01 -7.96 11.22
C LEU A 154 6.89 -7.33 12.30
N HIS A 155 6.98 -5.99 12.32
CA HIS A 155 7.92 -5.25 13.18
C HIS A 155 7.26 -4.48 14.33
N THR A 156 5.92 -4.46 14.39
CA THR A 156 5.14 -3.87 15.49
C THR A 156 4.50 -4.96 16.33
N SER A 157 4.96 -6.21 16.20
CA SER A 157 4.55 -7.31 17.06
C SER A 157 4.99 -7.01 18.50
N GLY A 158 4.06 -6.42 19.26
CA GLY A 158 4.17 -6.15 20.68
C GLY A 158 3.34 -7.15 21.46
N ASN A 159 4.07 -7.94 22.28
CA ASN A 159 3.69 -8.91 23.32
C ASN A 159 2.79 -10.09 22.93
#